data_AF-A0A952E2A9-F1
#
_entry.id   AF-A0A952E2A9-F1
#
_cell.length_a   1.000
_cell.length_b   1.000
_cell.length_c   1.000
_cell.angle_alpha   90.00
_cell.angle_beta   90.00
_cell.angle_gamma   90.00
#
_symmetry.space_group_name_H-M   'P 1'
#
loop_
_entity.id
_entity.type
_entity.pdbx_description
1 polymer ?
#
loop_
_entity_poly.entity_id
_entity_poly.type
_entity_poly.pdbx_seq_one_letter_code
_entity_poly.pdbx_strand_id
1 'polypeptide(L)'
;MSNRAGRRMKNLPALLVMCKPLVVEGNTIIIGFDYPLIREKFDKTAGALELVTDTLRELSGTDCIVRTVTTSEYPMPIAREEFQALAAELGGVVRDE
;
A
#
# COMPACT_ATOMS: atom_id res chain seq x y z
N MET A 1 -1.41 -14.03 -3.11
CA MET A 1 -0.13 -13.36 -3.41
C MET A 1 1.04 -14.00 -2.66
N SER A 2 1.00 -14.08 -1.32
CA SER A 2 2.12 -14.52 -0.47
C SER A 2 2.60 -15.96 -0.74
N ASN A 3 1.71 -16.90 -1.06
CA ASN A 3 2.11 -18.30 -1.28
C ASN A 3 2.89 -18.53 -2.60
N ARG A 4 2.67 -17.68 -3.62
CA ARG A 4 3.44 -17.71 -4.89
C ARG A 4 4.79 -17.00 -4.75
N ALA A 5 4.79 -15.83 -4.11
CA ALA A 5 6.00 -15.12 -3.74
C ALA A 5 6.96 -16.02 -2.94
N GLY A 6 6.44 -16.80 -1.99
CA GLY A 6 7.22 -17.72 -1.16
C GLY A 6 7.88 -18.88 -1.89
N ARG A 7 7.37 -19.28 -3.07
CA ARG A 7 7.99 -20.31 -3.91
C ARG A 7 9.23 -19.79 -4.64
N ARG A 8 9.29 -18.49 -4.94
CA ARG A 8 10.45 -17.84 -5.60
C ARG A 8 11.39 -17.15 -4.62
N MET A 9 10.88 -16.59 -3.53
CA MET A 9 11.66 -15.95 -2.46
C MET A 9 11.07 -16.27 -1.09
N LYS A 10 11.76 -17.12 -0.32
CA LYS A 10 11.26 -17.62 0.98
C LYS A 10 10.94 -16.52 2.00
N ASN A 11 11.64 -15.39 1.95
CA ASN A 11 11.49 -14.30 2.92
C ASN A 11 10.41 -13.27 2.52
N LEU A 12 10.00 -13.27 1.26
CA LEU A 12 9.07 -12.28 0.71
C LEU A 12 7.64 -12.37 1.26
N PRO A 13 7.07 -13.56 1.53
CA PRO A 13 5.75 -13.68 2.15
C PRO A 13 5.67 -12.96 3.49
N ALA A 14 6.70 -13.06 4.33
CA ALA A 14 6.72 -12.43 5.65
C ALA A 14 6.74 -10.90 5.55
N LEU A 15 7.44 -10.35 4.54
CA LEU A 15 7.45 -8.90 4.27
C LEU A 15 6.07 -8.44 3.77
N LEU A 16 5.44 -9.22 2.89
CA LEU A 16 4.13 -8.90 2.32
C LEU A 16 2.96 -9.06 3.29
N VAL A 17 3.08 -9.90 4.33
CA VAL A 17 2.05 -9.98 5.38
C VAL A 17 1.97 -8.69 6.20
N MET A 18 3.08 -7.95 6.30
CA MET A 18 3.17 -6.70 7.05
C MET A 18 2.87 -5.46 6.20
N CYS A 19 2.43 -5.66 4.95
CA CYS A 19 2.07 -4.57 4.05
C CYS A 19 0.54 -4.42 3.97
N LYS A 20 0.09 -3.20 3.73
CA LYS A 20 -1.32 -2.85 3.56
C LYS A 20 -1.52 -2.25 2.18
N PRO A 21 -2.48 -2.73 1.37
CA PRO A 21 -2.87 -2.00 0.17
C PRO A 21 -3.50 -0.67 0.62
N LEU A 22 -2.93 0.46 0.19
CA LEU A 22 -3.42 1.78 0.59
C LEU A 22 -4.44 2.30 -0.42
N VAL A 23 -4.06 2.33 -1.71
CA VAL A 23 -4.91 2.88 -2.77
C VAL A 23 -4.51 2.32 -4.13
N VAL A 24 -5.42 2.44 -5.09
CA VAL A 24 -5.15 2.27 -6.52
C VAL A 24 -5.34 3.62 -7.21
N GLU A 25 -4.24 4.21 -7.67
CA GLU A 25 -4.21 5.47 -8.44
C GLU A 25 -4.10 5.14 -9.94
N GLY A 26 -5.25 5.00 -10.60
CA GLY A 26 -5.31 4.60 -12.01
C GLY A 26 -4.70 3.21 -12.21
N ASN A 27 -3.50 3.16 -12.81
CA ASN A 27 -2.77 1.91 -13.01
C ASN A 27 -1.73 1.60 -11.92
N THR A 28 -1.62 2.44 -10.90
CA THR A 28 -0.60 2.33 -9.85
C THR A 28 -1.21 1.81 -8.56
N ILE A 29 -0.72 0.67 -8.06
CA ILE A 29 -1.08 0.08 -6.78
C ILE A 29 -0.09 0.56 -5.74
N ILE A 30 -0.58 1.22 -4.69
CA ILE A 30 0.25 1.69 -3.59
C ILE A 30 0.16 0.72 -2.42
N ILE A 31 1.32 0.19 -2.05
CA ILE A 31 1.50 -0.72 -0.93
C ILE A 31 2.19 0.03 0.21
N GLY A 32 1.47 0.19 1.31
CA GLY A 32 1.97 0.78 2.54
C GLY A 32 2.66 -0.24 3.42
N PHE A 33 3.74 0.17 4.06
CA PHE A 33 4.37 -0.56 5.15
C PHE A 33 4.27 0.26 6.43
N ASP A 34 3.81 -0.38 7.51
CA ASP A 34 3.67 0.29 8.81
C ASP A 34 5.03 0.66 9.43
N TYR A 35 6.10 -0.04 9.04
CA TYR A 35 7.45 0.19 9.56
C TYR A 35 8.44 0.51 8.43
N PRO A 36 9.14 1.67 8.47
CA PRO A 36 10.12 2.05 7.46
C PRO A 36 11.20 0.99 7.22
N LEU A 37 11.66 0.32 8.29
CA LEU A 37 12.67 -0.74 8.20
C LEU A 37 12.21 -1.93 7.33
N ILE A 38 10.91 -2.26 7.39
CA ILE A 38 10.35 -3.38 6.61
C ILE A 38 10.22 -2.97 5.15
N ARG A 39 9.79 -1.72 4.88
CA ARG A 39 9.80 -1.15 3.53
C ARG A 39 11.20 -1.17 2.93
N GLU A 40 12.20 -0.65 3.65
CA GLU A 40 13.58 -0.66 3.18
C GLU A 40 14.09 -2.06 2.90
N LYS A 41 13.77 -3.03 3.76
CA LYS A 41 14.15 -4.43 3.56
C LYS A 41 13.50 -5.01 2.32
N PHE A 42 12.24 -4.67 2.05
CA PHE A 42 11.54 -5.04 0.83
C PHE A 42 12.21 -4.40 -0.39
N ASP A 43 12.45 -3.09 -0.37
CA ASP A 43 13.05 -2.35 -1.49
C ASP A 43 14.49 -2.82 -1.78
N LYS A 44 15.24 -3.23 -0.75
CA LYS A 44 16.59 -3.82 -0.87
C LYS A 44 16.56 -5.29 -1.36
N THR A 45 15.41 -5.95 -1.35
CA THR A 45 15.29 -7.33 -1.82
C THR A 45 15.20 -7.33 -3.35
N ALA A 46 16.30 -7.67 -4.00
CA ALA A 46 16.39 -7.72 -5.46
C ALA A 46 15.26 -8.57 -6.09
N GLY A 47 14.54 -7.98 -7.06
CA GLY A 47 13.42 -8.62 -7.76
C GLY A 47 12.12 -8.75 -6.95
N ALA A 48 12.06 -8.27 -5.69
CA ALA A 48 10.84 -8.36 -4.88
C ALA A 48 9.70 -7.52 -5.47
N LEU A 49 10.00 -6.27 -5.85
CA LEU A 49 9.03 -5.36 -6.46
C LEU A 49 8.52 -5.88 -7.80
N GLU A 50 9.42 -6.39 -8.65
CA GLU A 50 9.09 -7.00 -9.95
C GLU A 50 8.17 -8.21 -9.75
N LEU A 51 8.55 -9.13 -8.85
CA LEU A 51 7.75 -10.33 -8.57
C LEU A 51 6.35 -9.99 -8.05
N VAL A 52 6.23 -8.97 -7.20
CA VAL A 52 4.92 -8.50 -6.70
C VAL A 52 4.12 -7.86 -7.83
N THR A 53 4.75 -7.04 -8.65
CA THR A 53 4.13 -6.40 -9.81
C THR A 53 3.62 -7.44 -10.80
N ASP A 54 4.45 -8.40 -11.20
CA ASP A 54 4.06 -9.49 -12.10
C ASP A 54 2.93 -10.33 -11.52
N THR A 55 3.00 -10.65 -10.22
CA THR A 55 1.92 -11.40 -9.56
C THR A 55 0.61 -10.62 -9.57
N LEU A 56 0.65 -9.29 -9.38
CA LEU A 56 -0.54 -8.45 -9.41
C LEU A 56 -1.10 -8.32 -10.82
N ARG A 57 -0.25 -8.16 -11.84
CA ARG A 57 -0.65 -8.15 -13.26
C ARG A 57 -1.32 -9.45 -13.68
N GLU A 58 -0.74 -10.58 -13.31
CA GLU A 58 -1.32 -11.90 -13.56
C GLU A 58 -2.69 -12.07 -12.90
N LEU A 59 -2.87 -11.49 -11.70
CA LEU A 59 -4.12 -11.59 -10.94
C LEU A 59 -5.19 -10.63 -11.44
N SER A 60 -4.83 -9.41 -11.81
CA SER A 60 -5.78 -8.39 -12.29
C SER A 60 -6.12 -8.58 -13.76
N GLY A 61 -5.27 -9.26 -14.54
CA GLY A 61 -5.41 -9.37 -15.99
C GLY A 61 -5.15 -8.04 -16.72
N THR A 62 -4.60 -7.06 -16.02
CA THR A 62 -4.26 -5.73 -16.54
C THR A 62 -2.80 -5.45 -16.28
N ASP A 63 -2.20 -4.57 -17.08
CA ASP A 63 -0.95 -3.95 -16.66
C ASP A 63 -1.18 -3.23 -15.32
N CYS A 64 -0.15 -3.08 -14.51
CA CYS A 64 -0.16 -2.29 -13.28
C CYS A 64 1.28 -1.96 -12.87
N ILE A 65 1.44 -0.85 -12.13
CA ILE A 65 2.70 -0.43 -11.52
C ILE A 65 2.54 -0.55 -10.01
N VAL A 66 3.54 -1.06 -9.30
CA VAL A 66 3.52 -1.12 -7.83
C VAL A 66 4.45 -0.07 -7.26
N ARG A 67 3.95 0.71 -6.29
CA ARG A 67 4.75 1.68 -5.53
C ARG A 67 4.68 1.36 -4.04
N THR A 68 5.83 1.36 -3.37
CA THR A 68 5.93 1.12 -1.93
C THR A 68 6.10 2.44 -1.18
N VAL A 69 5.36 2.61 -0.09
CA VAL A 69 5.41 3.80 0.76
C VAL A 69 5.39 3.40 2.23
N THR A 70 5.89 4.28 3.10
CA THR A 70 5.65 4.14 4.53
C THR A 70 4.23 4.63 4.80
N THR A 71 3.39 3.84 5.47
CA THR A 71 1.97 4.18 5.70
C THR A 71 1.80 5.54 6.38
N SER A 72 2.68 5.89 7.32
CA SER A 72 2.66 7.18 8.02
C SER A 72 3.02 8.39 7.14
N GLU A 73 3.73 8.16 6.03
CA GLU A 73 4.18 9.21 5.10
C GLU A 73 3.23 9.37 3.92
N TYR A 74 2.25 8.47 3.78
CA TYR A 74 1.29 8.53 2.70
C TYR A 74 0.06 9.33 3.16
N PRO A 75 -0.13 10.58 2.69
CA PRO A 75 -1.30 11.35 3.05
C PRO A 75 -2.51 10.68 2.41
N MET A 76 -3.33 10.02 3.23
CA MET A 76 -4.60 9.50 2.74
C MET A 76 -5.52 10.72 2.52
N PRO A 77 -5.98 11.00 1.30
CA PRO A 77 -6.95 12.07 1.10
C PRO A 77 -8.24 11.67 1.83
N ILE A 78 -8.51 12.31 2.97
CA ILE A 78 -9.77 12.13 3.69
C ILE A 78 -10.85 12.79 2.84
N ALA A 79 -11.88 12.03 2.47
CA ALA A 79 -13.02 12.62 1.79
C ALA A 79 -13.61 13.71 2.72
N ARG A 80 -13.88 14.90 2.17
CA ARG A 80 -14.38 16.03 2.96
C ARG A 80 -15.63 15.67 3.77
N GLU A 81 -16.46 14.79 3.22
CA GLU A 81 -17.66 14.23 3.84
C GLU A 81 -17.33 13.40 5.09
N GLU A 82 -16.30 12.55 5.04
CA GLU A 82 -15.82 11.77 6.19
C GLU A 82 -15.23 12.68 7.27
N PHE A 83 -14.52 13.73 6.87
CA PHE A 83 -13.97 14.71 7.79
C PHE A 83 -15.07 15.52 8.49
N GLN A 84 -16.11 15.91 7.76
CA GLN A 84 -17.29 16.59 8.30
C GLN A 84 -18.09 15.70 9.25
N ALA A 85 -18.27 14.42 8.93
CA ALA A 85 -18.93 13.45 9.80
C ALA A 85 -18.17 13.29 11.12
N LEU A 86 -16.84 13.13 11.07
CA LEU A 86 -16.00 13.03 12.25
C LEU A 86 -16.03 14.31 13.10
N ALA A 87 -15.99 15.48 12.45
CA ALA A 87 -16.10 16.76 13.13
C ALA A 87 -17.43 16.88 13.87
N ALA A 88 -18.55 16.50 13.24
CA ALA A 88 -19.87 16.52 13.87
C ALA A 88 -19.96 15.59 15.09
N GLU A 89 -19.37 14.38 15.02
CA GLU A 89 -19.33 13.44 16.14
C GLU A 89 -18.51 13.96 17.34
N LEU A 90 -17.45 14.71 17.07
CA LEU A 90 -16.56 15.29 18.09
C LEU A 90 -17.02 16.69 18.56
N GLY A 91 -18.15 17.20 18.05
CA GLY A 91 -18.67 18.53 18.35
C GLY A 91 -17.89 19.68 17.70
N GLY A 92 -17.05 19.39 16.70
CA GLY A 92 -16.28 20.35 15.92
C GLY A 92 -17.02 20.87 14.69
N VAL A 93 -16.53 21.99 14.13
CA VAL A 93 -17.04 22.59 12.89
C VAL A 93 -15.89 22.72 11.89
N VAL A 94 -16.03 22.11 10.72
CA VAL A 94 -15.06 22.26 9.61
C VAL A 94 -15.23 23.65 9.00
N ARG A 95 -14.14 24.44 8.93
CA ARG A 95 -14.10 25.73 8.22
C ARG A 95 -13.19 25.58 7.01
N ASP A 96 -13.63 26.12 5.88
CA ASP A 96 -12.78 26.23 4.70
C ASP A 96 -11.91 27.49 4.86
N GLU A 97 -10.60 27.33 4.79
CA GLU A 97 -9.66 28.42 4.51
C GLU A 97 -9.37 28.48 3.00
#